data_AF-A0AAJ0ICE6-F1
#
_entry.id   AF-A0AAJ0ICE6-F1
#
_cell.length_a   1.000
_cell.length_b   1.000
_cell.length_c   1.000
_cell.angle_alpha   90.00
_cell.angle_beta   90.00
_cell.angle_gamma   90.00
#
_symmetry.space_group_name_H-M   'P 1'
#
loop_
_entity.id
_entity.type
_entity.pdbx_description
1 polymer ?
#
loop_
_entity_poly.entity_id
_entity_poly.type
_entity_poly.pdbx_seq_one_letter_code
_entity_poly.pdbx_strand_id
1 'polypeptide(L)'
;MVVLSCLPASKTNVKRISVANTSVLYHDARALATCENGPPLRFLLPSLETIGWFNGVTTDNKPSGDYEKIDGASAVGFGGRGVLSLMREWTMAHPRVDPETEEVIAFHSFSVKPYVSYSIIQPSWVSTSPRLMNVPVPGVACPKMMPA
;
A
#
# COMPACT_ATOMS: atom_id res chain seq x y z
N MET A 1 7.26 -3.76 18.95
CA MET A 1 6.39 -2.67 19.47
C MET A 1 5.00 -2.70 18.87
N VAL A 2 4.82 -2.70 17.54
CA VAL A 2 3.47 -2.71 16.92
C VAL A 2 2.63 -3.95 17.26
N VAL A 3 3.20 -5.16 17.18
CA VAL A 3 2.48 -6.41 17.54
C VAL A 3 2.00 -6.44 19.00
N LEU A 4 2.80 -5.85 19.90
CA LEU A 4 2.44 -5.75 21.32
C LEU A 4 1.22 -4.83 21.54
N SER A 5 1.05 -3.82 20.68
CA SER A 5 -0.11 -2.92 20.72
C SER A 5 -1.43 -3.58 20.31
N CYS A 6 -1.35 -4.75 19.65
CA CYS A 6 -2.52 -5.54 19.26
C CYS A 6 -2.91 -6.60 20.30
N LEU A 7 -2.16 -6.73 21.40
CA LEU A 7 -2.52 -7.68 22.47
C LEU A 7 -3.75 -7.18 23.25
N PRO A 8 -4.60 -8.09 23.78
CA PRO A 8 -5.84 -7.73 24.48
C PRO A 8 -5.63 -6.79 25.68
N ALA A 9 -4.45 -6.81 26.29
CA ALA A 9 -4.09 -5.98 27.44
C ALA A 9 -3.60 -4.57 27.04
N SER A 10 -3.43 -4.28 25.74
CA SER A 10 -2.96 -2.99 25.27
C SER A 10 -4.09 -1.95 25.29
N LYS A 11 -3.83 -0.80 25.90
CA LYS A 11 -4.76 0.35 25.93
C LYS A 11 -4.83 1.09 24.59
N THR A 12 -3.83 0.92 23.74
CA THR A 12 -3.71 1.62 22.46
C THR A 12 -3.43 0.61 21.35
N ASN A 13 -4.22 0.66 20.29
CA ASN A 13 -3.99 -0.13 19.07
C ASN A 13 -3.34 0.77 18.03
N VAL A 14 -2.05 0.54 17.75
CA VAL A 14 -1.32 1.31 16.73
C VAL A 14 -1.70 0.76 15.35
N LYS A 15 -2.55 1.49 14.64
CA LYS A 15 -3.00 1.09 13.30
C LYS A 15 -1.88 1.13 12.26
N ARG A 16 -1.01 2.14 12.29
CA ARG A 16 0.12 2.34 11.37
C ARG A 16 1.23 3.10 12.07
N ILE A 17 2.49 2.86 11.67
CA ILE A 17 3.67 3.57 12.18
C ILE A 17 4.31 4.51 11.15
N SER A 18 3.82 4.48 9.90
CA SER A 18 4.29 5.37 8.84
C SER A 18 4.00 6.82 9.17
N VAL A 19 4.96 7.69 8.87
CA VAL A 19 4.83 9.15 8.96
C VAL A 19 4.66 9.81 7.58
N ALA A 20 4.63 9.01 6.50
CA ALA A 20 4.37 9.43 5.12
C ALA A 20 5.17 10.66 4.65
N ASN A 21 6.48 10.68 4.91
CA ASN A 21 7.34 11.86 4.71
C ASN A 21 8.47 11.67 3.68
N THR A 22 8.54 10.54 2.98
CA THR A 22 9.71 10.21 2.15
C THR A 22 9.53 10.66 0.70
N SER A 23 8.37 10.40 0.09
CA SER A 23 8.07 10.96 -1.23
C SER A 23 6.58 11.19 -1.47
N VAL A 24 6.26 11.87 -2.57
CA VAL A 24 4.89 12.12 -3.03
C VAL A 24 4.78 11.63 -4.46
N LEU A 25 3.72 10.88 -4.75
CA LEU A 25 3.36 10.43 -6.09
C LEU A 25 1.97 10.93 -6.46
N TYR A 26 1.73 11.15 -7.75
CA TYR A 26 0.41 11.43 -8.29
C TYR A 26 0.05 10.36 -9.32
N HIS A 27 -1.08 9.69 -9.13
CA HIS A 27 -1.54 8.60 -9.99
C HIS A 27 -3.07 8.48 -9.91
N ASP A 28 -3.74 8.25 -11.03
CA ASP A 28 -5.20 8.01 -11.09
C ASP A 28 -6.01 9.09 -10.34
N ALA A 29 -5.66 10.36 -10.59
CA ALA A 29 -6.23 11.53 -9.92
C ALA A 29 -6.08 11.55 -8.38
N ARG A 30 -5.10 10.82 -7.83
CA ARG A 30 -4.82 10.74 -6.38
C ARG A 30 -3.40 11.21 -6.10
N ALA A 31 -3.25 12.10 -5.12
CA ALA A 31 -1.96 12.40 -4.52
C ALA A 31 -1.72 11.45 -3.33
N LEU A 32 -0.56 10.80 -3.31
CA LEU A 32 -0.18 9.82 -2.28
C LEU A 32 1.18 10.18 -1.70
N ALA A 33 1.27 10.29 -0.38
CA ALA A 33 2.51 10.46 0.36
C ALA A 33 3.00 9.10 0.85
N THR A 34 4.25 8.75 0.61
CA THR A 34 4.82 7.43 0.88
C THR A 34 5.87 7.49 1.97
N CYS A 35 6.11 6.33 2.59
CA CYS A 35 7.19 6.09 3.53
C CYS A 35 7.47 4.59 3.54
N GLU A 36 8.72 4.22 3.82
CA GLU A 36 9.21 2.85 3.86
C GLU A 36 8.56 1.99 4.98
N ASN A 37 7.92 2.62 5.96
CA ASN A 37 7.37 1.96 7.15
C ASN A 37 5.83 1.84 7.14
N GLY A 38 5.20 1.90 5.96
CA GLY A 38 3.76 1.64 5.83
C GLY A 38 3.23 1.84 4.43
N PRO A 39 1.90 1.87 4.27
CA PRO A 39 1.26 2.12 3.00
C PRO A 39 1.32 3.61 2.66
N PRO A 40 1.03 3.99 1.40
CA PRO A 40 0.85 5.39 1.04
C PRO A 40 -0.33 6.04 1.78
N LEU A 41 -0.21 7.31 2.13
CA LEU A 41 -1.27 8.17 2.68
C LEU A 41 -1.86 9.03 1.55
N ARG A 42 -3.15 8.91 1.28
CA ARG A 42 -3.84 9.74 0.29
C ARG A 42 -4.19 11.10 0.86
N PHE A 43 -3.93 12.14 0.08
CA PHE A 43 -4.35 13.50 0.36
C PHE A 43 -4.91 14.17 -0.91
N LEU A 44 -5.61 15.29 -0.74
CA LEU A 44 -6.22 16.04 -1.84
C LEU A 44 -5.31 17.16 -2.34
N LEU A 45 -5.40 17.44 -3.64
CA LEU A 45 -4.84 18.65 -4.24
C LEU A 45 -5.99 19.52 -4.76
N PRO A 46 -5.91 20.85 -4.62
CA PRO A 46 -4.82 21.62 -4.01
C PRO A 46 -4.94 21.77 -2.48
N SER A 47 -6.01 21.28 -1.84
CA SER A 47 -6.32 21.58 -0.43
C SER A 47 -5.36 20.97 0.61
N LEU A 48 -4.56 19.97 0.22
CA LEU A 48 -3.67 19.19 1.09
C LEU A 48 -4.39 18.48 2.25
N GLU A 49 -5.71 18.28 2.12
CA GLU A 49 -6.50 17.56 3.12
C GLU A 49 -6.15 16.07 3.10
N THR A 50 -5.89 15.51 4.29
CA THR A 50 -5.59 14.08 4.43
C THR A 50 -6.88 13.26 4.34
N ILE A 51 -6.96 12.35 3.37
CA ILE A 51 -8.08 11.41 3.26
C ILE A 51 -7.81 10.21 4.16
N GLY A 52 -6.70 9.49 3.98
CA GLY A 52 -6.38 8.32 4.80
C GLY A 52 -5.41 7.36 4.12
N TRP A 53 -5.16 6.22 4.76
CA TRP A 53 -4.22 5.21 4.26
C TRP A 53 -4.76 4.49 3.03
N PHE A 54 -3.94 4.38 1.99
CA PHE A 54 -4.29 3.77 0.70
C PHE A 54 -3.61 2.42 0.56
N ASN A 55 -4.39 1.35 0.39
CA ASN A 55 -3.87 -0.02 0.31
C ASN A 55 -3.65 -0.51 -1.15
N GLY A 56 -3.57 0.39 -2.13
CA GLY A 56 -3.49 0.04 -3.55
C GLY A 56 -4.86 -0.20 -4.21
N VAL A 57 -5.94 -0.25 -3.44
CA VAL A 57 -7.31 -0.45 -3.91
C VAL A 57 -8.23 0.62 -3.33
N THR A 58 -8.29 0.70 -2.00
CA THR A 58 -9.21 1.56 -1.23
C THR A 58 -8.47 2.45 -0.25
N THR A 59 -9.18 3.43 0.30
CA THR A 59 -8.69 4.31 1.37
C THR A 59 -9.55 4.16 2.64
N ASP A 60 -8.91 4.09 3.81
CA ASP A 60 -9.55 3.69 5.08
C ASP A 60 -10.71 4.59 5.56
N ASN A 61 -10.71 5.90 5.27
CA ASN A 61 -11.65 6.86 5.89
C ASN A 61 -12.81 7.34 4.99
N LYS A 62 -13.24 6.57 3.99
CA LYS A 62 -14.43 7.00 3.23
C LYS A 62 -15.69 6.91 4.11
N PRO A 63 -16.54 7.96 4.18
CA PRO A 63 -17.90 7.80 4.66
C PRO A 63 -18.59 6.77 3.75
N SER A 64 -19.36 5.88 4.37
CA SER A 64 -20.13 4.82 3.72
C SER A 64 -20.98 5.38 2.56
N GLY A 65 -20.48 5.37 1.33
CA GLY A 65 -21.18 5.97 0.19
C GLY A 65 -20.45 5.82 -1.13
N ASP A 66 -19.14 6.04 -1.16
CA ASP A 66 -18.38 6.07 -2.42
C ASP A 66 -17.50 4.83 -2.58
N TYR A 67 -18.15 3.68 -2.70
CA TYR A 67 -17.51 2.52 -3.29
C TYR A 67 -17.13 2.89 -4.74
N GLU A 68 -15.84 2.97 -5.05
CA GLU A 68 -15.46 2.48 -6.38
C GLU A 68 -15.76 0.98 -6.31
N LYS A 69 -16.91 0.59 -6.84
CA LYS A 69 -17.19 -0.82 -7.11
C LYS A 69 -16.15 -1.28 -8.12
N ILE A 70 -15.08 -1.88 -7.63
CA ILE A 70 -14.27 -2.76 -8.45
C ILE A 70 -15.03 -4.08 -8.47
N ASP A 71 -15.73 -4.29 -9.58
CA ASP A 71 -16.51 -5.50 -9.84
C ASP A 71 -15.60 -6.73 -9.81
N GLY A 72 -15.96 -7.70 -8.97
CA GLY A 72 -15.42 -9.06 -9.01
C GLY A 72 -14.10 -9.28 -8.27
N ALA A 73 -14.13 -10.22 -7.32
CA ALA A 73 -13.00 -10.72 -6.54
C ALA A 73 -12.35 -9.74 -5.55
N SER A 74 -12.97 -9.63 -4.37
CA SER A 74 -12.28 -9.53 -3.07
C SER A 74 -10.86 -8.92 -3.14
N ALA A 75 -10.77 -7.64 -3.48
CA ALA A 75 -9.51 -7.00 -3.85
C ALA A 75 -8.65 -6.83 -2.59
N VAL A 76 -7.78 -7.80 -2.37
CA VAL A 76 -6.82 -7.77 -1.27
C VAL A 76 -5.75 -6.75 -1.61
N GLY A 77 -5.74 -5.63 -0.89
CA GLY A 77 -4.73 -4.59 -1.04
C GLY A 77 -3.32 -5.03 -0.63
N PHE A 78 -2.43 -4.05 -0.47
CA PHE A 78 -1.14 -4.24 0.16
C PHE A 78 -1.31 -5.01 1.49
N GLY A 79 -0.40 -5.95 1.76
CA GLY A 79 -0.42 -6.71 3.01
C GLY A 79 -1.10 -8.06 3.00
N GLY A 80 -2.01 -8.33 2.07
CA GLY A 80 -2.72 -9.60 2.08
C GLY A 80 -3.84 -9.67 3.14
N ARG A 81 -4.32 -10.88 3.44
CA ARG A 81 -5.26 -11.15 4.54
C ARG A 81 -4.54 -11.72 5.77
N GLY A 82 -5.07 -11.42 6.97
CA GLY A 82 -4.69 -12.08 8.22
C GLY A 82 -3.87 -11.23 9.20
N VAL A 83 -3.43 -11.84 10.29
CA VAL A 83 -2.69 -11.19 11.40
C VAL A 83 -1.32 -10.64 11.00
N LEU A 84 -0.72 -11.16 9.92
CA LEU A 84 0.53 -10.66 9.36
C LEU A 84 0.35 -9.53 8.34
N SER A 85 -0.89 -9.14 8.04
CA SER A 85 -1.18 -8.08 7.05
C SER A 85 -0.47 -6.78 7.40
N LEU A 86 -0.49 -6.37 8.66
CA LEU A 86 0.14 -5.13 9.11
C LEU A 86 1.66 -5.08 8.85
N MET A 87 2.34 -6.22 8.96
CA MET A 87 3.77 -6.34 8.63
C MET A 87 4.03 -6.35 7.13
N ARG A 88 3.04 -6.80 6.36
CA ARG A 88 3.13 -6.95 4.90
C ARG A 88 2.63 -5.72 4.13
N GLU A 89 2.03 -4.75 4.81
CA GLU A 89 1.54 -3.51 4.20
C GLU A 89 2.65 -2.50 3.92
N TRP A 90 3.87 -2.76 4.39
CA TRP A 90 5.00 -1.85 4.18
C TRP A 90 5.37 -1.82 2.70
N THR A 91 5.25 -0.63 2.12
CA THR A 91 5.59 -0.37 0.71
C THR A 91 6.88 0.41 0.63
N MET A 92 7.62 0.26 -0.46
CA MET A 92 8.79 1.10 -0.73
C MET A 92 8.37 2.57 -0.78
N ALA A 93 9.25 3.45 -0.29
CA ALA A 93 9.06 4.89 -0.34
C ALA A 93 9.06 5.49 -1.75
N HIS A 94 9.61 4.81 -2.76
CA HIS A 94 9.72 5.31 -4.13
C HIS A 94 9.05 4.38 -5.16
N PRO A 95 7.72 4.21 -5.10
CA PRO A 95 7.00 3.61 -6.20
C PRO A 95 7.20 4.44 -7.48
N ARG A 96 7.20 3.78 -8.64
CA ARG A 96 7.38 4.42 -9.94
C ARG A 96 6.09 4.33 -10.74
N VAL A 97 5.78 5.40 -11.47
CA VAL A 97 4.71 5.41 -12.46
C VAL A 97 5.35 5.21 -13.83
N ASP A 98 4.88 4.24 -14.58
CA ASP A 98 5.26 4.07 -15.99
C ASP A 98 4.61 5.21 -16.82
N PRO A 99 5.39 6.03 -17.54
CA PRO A 99 4.84 7.14 -18.32
C PRO A 99 3.98 6.70 -19.52
N GLU A 100 4.12 5.47 -20.02
CA GLU A 100 3.34 4.99 -21.17
C GLU A 100 2.03 4.33 -20.75
N THR A 101 2.08 3.47 -19.73
CA THR A 101 0.91 2.70 -19.26
C THR A 101 0.17 3.37 -18.10
N GLU A 102 0.80 4.38 -17.47
CA GLU A 102 0.36 5.02 -16.23
C GLU A 102 0.22 4.05 -15.05
N GLU A 103 0.82 2.85 -15.12
CA GLU A 103 0.80 1.89 -14.02
C GLU A 103 1.77 2.29 -12.90
N VAL A 104 1.33 2.12 -11.64
CA VAL A 104 2.20 2.24 -10.48
C VAL A 104 2.83 0.89 -10.16
N ILE A 105 4.16 0.86 -10.17
CA ILE A 105 4.97 -0.27 -9.75
C ILE A 105 5.52 0.02 -8.35
N ALA A 106 5.14 -0.82 -7.39
CA ALA A 106 5.59 -0.74 -6.01
C ALA A 106 6.28 -2.04 -5.59
N PHE A 107 7.41 -1.92 -4.88
CA PHE A 107 8.06 -3.05 -4.25
C PHE A 107 7.78 -3.06 -2.74
N HIS A 108 7.82 -4.25 -2.14
CA HIS A 108 7.64 -4.47 -0.72
C HIS A 108 8.76 -5.35 -0.20
N SER A 109 9.36 -5.00 0.93
CA SER A 109 10.39 -5.81 1.61
C SER A 109 9.85 -6.26 2.96
N PHE A 110 10.00 -7.55 3.25
CA PHE A 110 9.54 -8.14 4.49
C PHE A 110 10.65 -8.98 5.13
N SER A 111 10.67 -9.03 6.46
CA SER A 111 11.59 -9.89 7.21
C SER A 111 11.22 -11.37 7.16
N VAL A 112 10.04 -11.70 6.64
CA VAL A 112 9.51 -13.07 6.49
C VAL A 112 9.21 -13.36 5.02
N LYS A 113 9.19 -14.64 4.62
CA LYS A 113 8.90 -15.01 3.24
C LYS A 113 7.48 -14.57 2.79
N PRO A 114 7.30 -14.14 1.52
CA PRO A 114 8.37 -13.82 0.56
C PRO A 114 9.13 -12.57 0.98
N TYR A 115 10.47 -12.57 0.91
CA TYR A 115 11.28 -11.45 1.44
C TYR A 115 11.14 -10.17 0.63
N VAL A 116 10.85 -10.29 -0.66
CA VAL A 116 10.53 -9.18 -1.55
C VAL A 116 9.33 -9.58 -2.40
N SER A 117 8.36 -8.68 -2.50
CA SER A 117 7.26 -8.78 -3.45
C SER A 117 7.12 -7.48 -4.24
N TYR A 118 6.39 -7.53 -5.35
CA TYR A 118 6.01 -6.36 -6.11
C TYR A 118 4.49 -6.33 -6.33
N SER A 119 3.97 -5.13 -6.53
CA SER A 119 2.59 -4.89 -6.91
C SER A 119 2.56 -3.91 -8.09
N ILE A 120 1.65 -4.17 -9.02
CA ILE A 120 1.36 -3.32 -10.18
C ILE A 120 -0.09 -2.87 -10.05
N ILE A 121 -0.28 -1.57 -9.85
CA ILE A 121 -1.58 -0.92 -9.74
C ILE A 121 -1.85 -0.21 -11.05
N GLN A 122 -2.95 -0.59 -11.68
CA GLN A 122 -3.38 0.00 -12.93
C GLN A 122 -4.25 1.24 -12.69
N PRO A 123 -4.26 2.19 -13.64
CA PRO A 123 -5.17 3.31 -13.58
C PRO A 123 -6.63 2.85 -13.68
N SER A 124 -7.56 3.63 -13.11
CA SER A 124 -8.97 3.21 -12.99
C SER A 124 -9.69 3.03 -14.32
N TRP A 125 -9.26 3.72 -15.38
CA TRP A 125 -9.85 3.61 -16.72
C TRP A 125 -9.42 2.35 -17.48
N VAL A 126 -8.36 1.66 -17.05
CA VAL A 126 -7.92 0.40 -17.64
C VAL A 126 -8.63 -0.75 -16.93
N SER A 127 -9.76 -1.17 -17.50
CA SER A 127 -10.65 -2.19 -16.90
C SER A 127 -10.22 -3.64 -17.17
N THR A 128 -9.29 -3.88 -18.10
CA THR A 128 -9.17 -5.21 -18.74
C THR A 128 -8.00 -6.05 -18.23
N SER A 129 -7.06 -5.46 -17.51
CA SER A 129 -5.83 -6.15 -17.12
C SER A 129 -5.85 -6.59 -15.65
N PRO A 130 -5.26 -7.75 -15.32
CA PRO A 130 -5.28 -8.26 -13.95
C PRO A 130 -4.35 -7.44 -13.06
N ARG A 131 -4.89 -6.86 -11.98
CA ARG A 131 -4.09 -6.22 -10.93
C ARG A 131 -3.16 -7.25 -10.30
N LEU A 132 -1.85 -6.99 -10.33
CA LEU A 132 -0.85 -7.84 -9.70
C LEU A 132 -0.57 -7.28 -8.30
N MET A 133 -1.01 -7.98 -7.25
CA MET A 133 -0.82 -7.52 -5.87
C MET A 133 0.04 -8.51 -5.08
N ASN A 134 1.08 -8.00 -4.42
CA ASN A 134 1.98 -8.75 -3.54
C ASN A 134 2.62 -9.99 -4.20
N VAL A 135 2.97 -9.92 -5.48
CA VAL A 135 3.59 -11.02 -6.23
C VAL A 135 5.03 -11.23 -5.76
N PRO A 136 5.44 -12.44 -5.32
CA PRO A 136 6.78 -12.68 -4.82
C PRO A 136 7.83 -12.56 -5.93
N VAL A 137 8.96 -11.91 -5.63
CA VAL A 137 10.11 -11.88 -6.56
C VAL A 137 10.85 -13.22 -6.46
N PRO A 138 10.99 -13.98 -7.57
CA PRO A 138 11.69 -15.26 -7.55
C PRO A 138 13.18 -15.09 -7.24
N GLY A 139 13.79 -16.09 -6.60
CA GLY A 139 15.22 -16.12 -6.32
C GLY A 139 15.69 -15.34 -5.09
N VAL A 140 14.80 -14.64 -4.37
CA VAL A 140 15.17 -13.92 -3.14
C VAL A 140 15.18 -14.89 -1.95
N ALA A 141 16.38 -15.25 -1.50
CA ALA A 141 16.59 -16.25 -0.44
C ALA A 141 16.68 -15.69 0.99
N CYS A 142 16.88 -14.38 1.16
CA CYS A 142 17.00 -13.72 2.45
C CYS A 142 16.35 -12.32 2.46
N PRO A 143 16.00 -11.77 3.64
CA PRO A 143 15.51 -10.40 3.75
C PRO A 143 16.53 -9.42 3.17
N LYS A 144 16.05 -8.48 2.36
CA LYS A 144 16.88 -7.38 1.87
C LYS A 144 16.26 -6.07 2.31
N MET A 145 16.97 -5.34 3.16
CA MET A 145 16.59 -3.97 3.49
C MET A 145 16.65 -3.14 2.21
N MET A 146 15.52 -2.56 1.81
CA MET A 146 15.49 -1.63 0.68
C MET A 146 15.89 -0.26 1.22
N PRO A 147 16.90 0.40 0.65
CA PRO A 147 17.21 1.77 1.03
C PRO A 147 16.02 2.68 0.72
N ALA A 148 15.81 3.67 1.60
CA ALA A 148 14.96 4.82 1.32
C ALA A 148 15.55 5.57 0.12
#